data_AF-Q54DQ7-F1
#
_entry.id   AF-Q54DQ7-F1
#
_cell.length_a   1.000
_cell.length_b   1.000
_cell.length_c   1.000
_cell.angle_alpha   90.00
_cell.angle_beta   90.00
_cell.angle_gamma   90.00
#
_symmetry.space_group_name_H-M   'P 1'
#
loop_
_entity.id
_entity.type
_entity.pdbx_description
1 polymer ?
#
loop_
_entity_poly.entity_id
_entity_poly.type
_entity_poly.pdbx_seq_one_letter_code
_entity_poly.pdbx_strand_id
1 'polypeptide(L)'
;MKLIISLLILICTLKLSFGCEGDFNPTTANIGQCSASQTVGWVPAAPEYGTETLKVWTPEELSPEERDMHEHRMAYILAISKQTRRKFVTSIYAQNGTLLCHGVNTGKPNLMTHGEVAAINNCTSLYNISSYTNMTLYTTGEPCAMCLIVVWGTWNSDLMCKVCMGQIPMDSNYIFSRYYGVRATPPTLIGGILRNETDAWFTPYCNNPASPYYVKPKCACYNSTSPLVINQVSSSTWYEGPNNTKYSQFDGKILNNANYAVNNPTFTSSPSGVKPRTIWGLKNEGGDIWSLSYYPVISGNGGAFPFGYISTQEITFKAN
;
A
#
# COMPACT_ATOMS: atom_id res chain seq x y z
N MET A 1 -2.03 13.04 54.65
CA MET A 1 -2.40 11.95 53.72
C MET A 1 -3.03 12.42 52.41
N LYS A 2 -3.97 13.39 52.40
CA LYS A 2 -4.62 13.88 51.16
C LYS A 2 -3.68 14.53 50.12
N LEU A 3 -2.59 15.17 50.56
CA LEU A 3 -1.63 15.81 49.64
C LEU A 3 -0.80 14.78 48.83
N ILE A 4 -0.48 13.63 49.43
CA ILE A 4 0.33 12.58 48.79
C ILE A 4 -0.48 11.84 47.71
N ILE A 5 -1.78 11.62 47.95
CA ILE A 5 -2.66 10.98 46.97
C ILE A 5 -2.83 11.87 45.73
N SER A 6 -2.91 13.19 45.90
CA SER A 6 -3.03 14.13 44.78
C SER A 6 -1.76 14.15 43.90
N LEU A 7 -0.57 14.05 44.52
CA LEU A 7 0.69 14.00 43.79
C LEU A 7 0.85 12.67 43.02
N LEU A 8 0.44 11.55 43.61
CA LEU A 8 0.44 10.24 42.94
C LEU A 8 -0.52 10.20 41.74
N ILE A 9 -1.72 10.80 41.86
CA ILE A 9 -2.66 10.89 40.72
C ILE A 9 -2.08 11.76 39.61
N LEU A 10 -1.45 12.90 39.95
CA LEU A 10 -0.83 13.78 38.95
C LEU A 10 0.34 13.07 38.23
N ILE A 11 1.19 12.36 38.96
CA ILE A 11 2.30 11.56 38.39
C ILE A 11 1.76 10.39 37.54
N CYS A 12 0.67 9.75 37.96
CA CYS A 12 0.02 8.69 37.16
C CYS A 12 -0.61 9.24 35.88
N THR A 13 -1.17 10.46 35.87
CA THR A 13 -1.70 11.07 34.64
C THR A 13 -0.61 11.50 33.67
N LEU A 14 0.57 11.89 34.16
CA LEU A 14 1.72 12.23 33.31
C LEU A 14 2.34 11.01 32.60
N LYS A 15 2.16 9.79 33.15
CA LYS A 15 2.63 8.55 32.50
C LYS A 15 1.61 7.87 31.57
N LEU A 16 0.45 8.47 31.33
CA LEU A 16 -0.50 8.02 30.29
C LEU A 16 -0.21 8.68 28.93
N SER A 17 1.04 9.04 28.66
CA SER A 17 1.55 9.51 27.38
C SER A 17 1.58 8.38 26.34
N PHE A 18 0.41 7.99 25.84
CA PHE A 18 0.24 7.04 24.73
C PHE A 18 0.58 7.68 23.37
N GLY A 19 1.77 8.24 23.26
CA GLY A 19 2.36 8.69 22.01
C GLY A 19 3.85 8.84 22.30
N CYS A 20 4.62 7.78 22.04
CA CYS A 20 6.06 7.83 22.24
C CYS A 20 6.64 8.86 21.27
N GLU A 21 7.11 9.99 21.81
CA GLU A 21 7.96 10.95 21.11
C GLU A 21 9.20 10.21 20.63
N GLY A 22 9.28 9.98 19.34
CA GLY A 22 10.50 9.60 18.67
C GLY A 22 10.48 10.29 17.33
N ASP A 23 11.55 11.01 17.00
CA ASP A 23 11.81 11.53 15.66
C ASP A 23 12.07 10.36 14.71
N PHE A 24 11.03 9.57 14.45
CA PHE A 24 11.11 8.45 13.52
C PHE A 24 10.92 9.00 12.11
N ASN A 25 11.94 8.77 11.30
CA ASN A 25 11.85 8.93 9.86
C ASN A 25 11.82 7.53 9.24
N PRO A 26 10.73 7.13 8.56
CA PRO A 26 10.60 5.82 7.91
C PRO A 26 11.62 5.59 6.80
N THR A 27 12.38 6.61 6.40
CA THR A 27 13.49 6.44 5.46
C THR A 27 14.82 6.12 6.14
N THR A 28 14.96 6.30 7.46
CA THR A 28 16.26 6.16 8.15
C THR A 28 16.28 5.21 9.34
N ALA A 29 15.13 4.83 9.89
CA ALA A 29 15.10 3.89 10.99
C ALA A 29 15.50 2.48 10.55
N ASN A 30 16.14 1.71 11.44
CA ASN A 30 16.38 0.28 11.26
C ASN A 30 15.04 -0.45 11.29
N ILE A 31 14.42 -0.46 10.13
CA ILE A 31 13.09 -0.93 9.84
C ILE A 31 13.13 -2.45 9.65
N GLY A 32 12.50 -3.17 10.59
CA GLY A 32 12.24 -4.59 10.41
C GLY A 32 13.46 -5.44 10.07
N GLN A 33 13.18 -6.62 9.51
CA GLN A 33 14.21 -7.62 9.17
C GLN A 33 14.70 -7.50 7.71
N CYS A 34 14.24 -6.49 6.97
CA CYS A 34 14.46 -6.38 5.53
C CYS A 34 15.45 -5.24 5.23
N SER A 35 16.30 -5.43 4.23
CA SER A 35 17.23 -4.38 3.78
C SER A 35 16.48 -3.23 3.10
N ALA A 36 17.13 -2.06 2.96
CA ALA A 36 16.57 -0.92 2.24
C ALA A 36 16.24 -1.21 0.76
N SER A 37 16.84 -2.26 0.18
CA SER A 37 16.57 -2.74 -1.18
C SER A 37 15.44 -3.77 -1.25
N GLN A 38 14.80 -4.10 -0.12
CA GLN A 38 13.71 -5.06 -0.05
C GLN A 38 12.38 -4.36 0.19
N THR A 39 11.34 -4.81 -0.49
CA THR A 39 9.97 -4.53 -0.11
C THR A 39 9.57 -5.48 1.02
N VAL A 40 8.79 -4.93 1.94
CA VAL A 40 8.33 -5.64 3.11
C VAL A 40 6.90 -6.11 2.83
N GLY A 41 6.65 -7.39 3.04
CA GLY A 41 5.30 -7.93 3.03
C GLY A 41 5.10 -8.95 4.14
N TRP A 42 3.85 -9.34 4.33
CA TRP A 42 3.50 -10.46 5.18
C TRP A 42 3.88 -11.78 4.53
N VAL A 43 4.00 -12.83 5.33
CA VAL A 43 3.81 -14.17 4.77
C VAL A 43 2.35 -14.24 4.29
N PRO A 44 2.08 -14.41 2.99
CA PRO A 44 0.72 -14.38 2.47
C PRO A 44 -0.12 -15.49 3.11
N ALA A 45 -1.43 -15.27 3.16
CA ALA A 45 -2.36 -16.34 3.51
C ALA A 45 -2.13 -17.56 2.61
N ALA A 46 -2.30 -18.76 3.16
CA ALA A 46 -2.13 -19.98 2.38
C ALA A 46 -3.07 -19.94 1.15
N PRO A 47 -2.63 -20.39 -0.04
CA PRO A 47 -3.43 -20.31 -1.27
C PRO A 47 -4.82 -20.95 -1.18
N GLU A 48 -5.02 -21.89 -0.25
CA GLU A 48 -6.31 -22.52 0.07
C GLU A 48 -7.38 -21.52 0.55
N TYR A 49 -6.98 -20.36 1.08
CA TYR A 49 -7.90 -19.29 1.46
C TYR A 49 -8.21 -18.33 0.29
N GLY A 50 -7.59 -18.58 -0.87
CA GLY A 50 -7.67 -17.78 -2.09
C GLY A 50 -6.59 -16.71 -2.17
N THR A 51 -6.35 -16.20 -3.39
CA THR A 51 -5.28 -15.23 -3.67
C THR A 51 -5.81 -13.91 -4.25
N GLU A 52 -7.13 -13.80 -4.44
CA GLU A 52 -7.74 -12.60 -5.02
C GLU A 52 -7.58 -11.39 -4.11
N THR A 53 -7.30 -10.24 -4.71
CA THR A 53 -7.21 -8.95 -4.04
C THR A 53 -7.86 -7.88 -4.93
N LEU A 54 -8.39 -6.81 -4.32
CA LEU A 54 -8.80 -5.65 -5.09
C LEU A 54 -7.60 -4.76 -5.43
N LYS A 55 -7.73 -4.01 -6.53
CA LYS A 55 -6.83 -2.89 -6.82
C LYS A 55 -6.88 -1.87 -5.68
N VAL A 56 -5.72 -1.51 -5.15
CA VAL A 56 -5.54 -0.32 -4.32
C VAL A 56 -4.89 0.74 -5.18
N TRP A 57 -5.52 1.90 -5.29
CA TRP A 57 -4.97 3.05 -5.98
C TRP A 57 -3.92 3.71 -5.07
N THR A 58 -2.75 4.03 -5.63
CA THR A 58 -1.72 4.80 -4.93
C THR A 58 -1.81 6.29 -5.28
N PRO A 59 -1.23 7.21 -4.48
CA PRO A 59 -1.26 8.64 -4.76
C PRO A 59 -0.76 9.01 -6.18
N GLU A 60 0.19 8.24 -6.72
CA GLU A 60 0.79 8.46 -8.04
C GLU A 60 -0.15 8.08 -9.20
N GLU A 61 -1.18 7.27 -8.93
CA GLU A 61 -2.19 6.86 -9.92
C GLU A 61 -3.41 7.79 -9.97
N LEU A 62 -3.50 8.76 -9.05
CA LEU A 62 -4.62 9.72 -8.96
C LEU A 62 -4.34 10.99 -9.77
N SER A 63 -5.40 11.70 -10.16
CA SER A 63 -5.22 13.06 -10.71
C SER A 63 -4.65 14.00 -9.63
N PRO A 64 -3.95 15.08 -10.00
CA PRO A 64 -3.43 16.05 -9.03
C PRO A 64 -4.52 16.62 -8.11
N GLU A 65 -5.71 16.91 -8.65
CA GLU A 65 -6.85 17.46 -7.90
C GLU A 65 -7.45 16.44 -6.93
N GLU A 66 -7.62 15.19 -7.37
CA GLU A 66 -8.13 14.11 -6.51
C GLU A 66 -7.13 13.80 -5.39
N ARG A 67 -5.84 13.74 -5.72
CA ARG A 67 -4.75 13.54 -4.76
C ARG A 67 -4.73 14.64 -3.70
N ASP A 68 -4.76 15.91 -4.08
CA ASP A 68 -4.76 17.05 -3.16
C ASP A 68 -5.95 17.00 -2.18
N MET A 69 -7.13 16.64 -2.70
CA MET A 69 -8.32 16.41 -1.87
C MET A 69 -8.09 15.30 -0.83
N HIS A 70 -7.52 14.15 -1.22
CA HIS A 70 -7.24 13.08 -0.27
C HIS A 70 -6.17 13.47 0.75
N GLU A 71 -5.10 14.14 0.32
CA GLU A 71 -4.03 14.63 1.20
C GLU A 71 -4.57 15.63 2.24
N HIS A 72 -5.42 16.58 1.84
CA HIS A 72 -6.06 17.52 2.77
C HIS A 72 -6.89 16.80 3.86
N ARG A 73 -7.68 15.80 3.46
CA ARG A 73 -8.54 15.04 4.39
C ARG A 73 -7.75 14.08 5.29
N MET A 74 -6.64 13.53 4.79
CA MET A 74 -5.70 12.74 5.58
C MET A 74 -4.94 13.62 6.58
N ALA A 75 -4.50 14.80 6.17
CA ALA A 75 -3.83 15.77 7.04
C ALA A 75 -4.72 16.18 8.23
N TYR A 76 -6.03 16.33 8.00
CA TYR A 76 -7.00 16.62 9.06
C TYR A 76 -6.99 15.56 10.18
N ILE A 77 -7.09 14.26 9.84
CA ILE A 77 -7.08 13.20 10.86
C ILE A 77 -5.70 12.99 11.47
N LEU A 78 -4.63 13.27 10.72
CA LEU A 78 -3.27 13.26 11.26
C LEU A 78 -3.06 14.39 12.29
N ALA A 79 -3.65 15.57 12.06
CA ALA A 79 -3.61 16.67 13.04
C ALA A 79 -4.35 16.31 14.33
N ILE A 80 -5.53 15.69 14.23
CA ILE A 80 -6.27 15.18 15.41
C ILE A 80 -5.47 14.08 16.12
N SER A 81 -4.88 13.17 15.36
CA SER A 81 -4.03 12.08 15.85
C SER A 81 -2.88 12.62 16.70
N LYS A 82 -2.20 13.68 16.22
CA LYS A 82 -1.15 14.40 16.94
C LYS A 82 -1.69 15.14 18.17
N GLN A 83 -2.77 15.91 18.03
CA GLN A 83 -3.39 16.67 19.13
C GLN A 83 -3.86 15.79 20.28
N THR A 84 -4.48 14.65 19.96
CA THR A 84 -5.01 13.69 20.95
C THR A 84 -3.95 12.72 21.45
N ARG A 85 -2.77 12.68 20.81
CA ARG A 85 -1.72 11.68 21.01
C ARG A 85 -2.31 10.27 20.91
N ARG A 86 -3.00 9.99 19.80
CA ARG A 86 -3.62 8.68 19.51
C ARG A 86 -3.33 8.30 18.08
N LYS A 87 -2.67 7.16 17.87
CA LYS A 87 -2.16 6.74 16.56
C LYS A 87 -3.26 6.50 15.51
N PHE A 88 -4.40 5.95 15.91
CA PHE A 88 -5.51 5.60 15.01
C PHE A 88 -6.65 6.60 15.14
N VAL A 89 -6.84 7.38 14.08
CA VAL A 89 -7.93 8.35 13.95
C VAL A 89 -8.57 8.16 12.59
N THR A 90 -9.89 8.35 12.54
CA THR A 90 -10.70 8.18 11.35
C THR A 90 -11.61 9.37 11.12
N SER A 91 -11.88 9.73 9.88
CA SER A 91 -12.93 10.68 9.49
C SER A 91 -13.81 10.13 8.38
N ILE A 92 -15.05 10.61 8.31
CA ILE A 92 -16.03 10.24 7.30
C ILE A 92 -16.51 11.49 6.59
N TYR A 93 -16.44 11.48 5.27
CA TYR A 93 -16.90 12.55 4.38
C TYR A 93 -18.09 12.08 3.55
N ALA A 94 -19.08 12.95 3.40
CA ALA A 94 -20.17 12.79 2.44
C ALA A 94 -19.67 12.95 0.99
N GLN A 95 -20.46 12.50 0.02
CA GLN A 95 -20.14 12.59 -1.41
C GLN A 95 -19.85 14.01 -1.89
N ASN A 96 -20.52 15.02 -1.33
CA ASN A 96 -20.32 16.43 -1.63
C ASN A 96 -19.05 17.02 -0.98
N GLY A 97 -18.25 16.21 -0.28
CA GLY A 97 -17.04 16.62 0.40
C GLY A 97 -17.25 17.24 1.78
N THR A 98 -18.46 17.25 2.33
CA THR A 98 -18.70 17.68 3.72
C THR A 98 -18.13 16.65 4.70
N LEU A 99 -17.30 17.11 5.64
CA LEU A 99 -16.90 16.29 6.79
C LEU A 99 -18.13 16.04 7.68
N LEU A 100 -18.48 14.77 7.89
CA LEU A 100 -19.60 14.40 8.75
C LEU A 100 -19.13 14.24 10.20
N CYS A 101 -18.13 13.37 10.42
CA CYS A 101 -17.60 13.07 11.75
C CYS A 101 -16.15 12.61 11.68
N HIS A 102 -15.51 12.59 12.85
CA HIS A 102 -14.29 11.84 13.09
C HIS A 102 -14.44 10.96 14.34
N GLY A 103 -13.52 10.01 14.48
CA GLY A 103 -13.45 9.07 15.59
C GLY A 103 -12.00 8.78 15.95
N VAL A 104 -11.73 8.64 17.24
CA VAL A 104 -10.39 8.38 17.77
C VAL A 104 -10.41 7.04 18.48
N ASN A 105 -9.43 6.18 18.19
CA ASN A 105 -9.30 4.91 18.90
C ASN A 105 -9.06 5.16 20.40
N THR A 106 -9.97 4.66 21.23
CA THR A 106 -9.90 4.88 22.68
C THR A 106 -9.01 3.86 23.38
N GLY A 107 -8.87 2.65 22.83
CA GLY A 107 -8.33 1.50 23.55
C GLY A 107 -9.19 1.22 24.78
N LYS A 108 -8.59 1.17 25.98
CA LYS A 108 -9.37 0.97 27.21
C LYS A 108 -10.34 2.15 27.47
N PRO A 109 -11.56 1.89 27.97
CA PRO A 109 -12.08 0.61 28.44
C PRO A 109 -12.64 -0.30 27.34
N ASN A 110 -12.92 0.23 26.14
CA ASN A 110 -13.50 -0.54 25.04
C ASN A 110 -12.49 -0.77 23.91
N LEU A 111 -11.81 -1.92 23.95
CA LEU A 111 -10.82 -2.30 22.93
C LEU A 111 -11.42 -2.43 21.53
N MET A 112 -12.73 -2.60 21.39
CA MET A 112 -13.42 -2.67 20.10
C MET A 112 -13.62 -1.30 19.46
N THR A 113 -13.47 -0.21 20.21
CA THR A 113 -13.63 1.16 19.71
C THR A 113 -12.37 1.59 18.96
N HIS A 114 -12.19 1.04 17.76
CA HIS A 114 -11.23 1.53 16.78
C HIS A 114 -11.67 2.90 16.22
N GLY A 115 -10.77 3.59 15.52
CA GLY A 115 -11.07 4.91 14.96
C GLY A 115 -12.31 4.89 14.08
N GLU A 116 -12.45 3.84 13.28
CA GLU A 116 -13.56 3.64 12.33
C GLU A 116 -14.87 3.42 13.06
N VAL A 117 -14.89 2.55 14.07
CA VAL A 117 -16.07 2.28 14.90
C VAL A 117 -16.50 3.56 15.62
N ALA A 118 -15.56 4.33 16.16
CA ALA A 118 -15.86 5.60 16.81
C ALA A 118 -16.46 6.62 15.83
N ALA A 119 -15.91 6.74 14.62
CA ALA A 119 -16.39 7.69 13.61
C ALA A 119 -17.79 7.31 13.10
N ILE A 120 -18.01 6.01 12.85
CA ILE A 120 -19.30 5.46 12.47
C ILE A 120 -20.32 5.76 13.57
N ASN A 121 -20.06 5.38 14.83
CA ASN A 121 -20.99 5.63 15.93
C ASN A 121 -21.32 7.11 16.12
N ASN A 122 -20.33 7.99 16.00
CA ASN A 122 -20.56 9.45 16.05
C ASN A 122 -21.51 9.90 14.93
N CYS A 123 -21.32 9.39 13.71
CA CYS A 123 -22.16 9.72 12.56
C CYS A 123 -23.56 9.11 12.63
N THR A 124 -23.70 7.86 13.07
CA THR A 124 -25.00 7.25 13.31
C THR A 124 -25.78 8.05 14.36
N SER A 125 -25.12 8.44 15.45
CA SER A 125 -25.75 9.20 16.53
C SER A 125 -26.18 10.61 16.10
N LEU A 126 -25.32 11.34 15.37
CA LEU A 126 -25.58 12.73 14.98
C LEU A 126 -26.58 12.85 13.82
N TYR A 127 -26.53 11.94 12.85
CA TYR A 127 -27.26 12.08 11.59
C TYR A 127 -28.27 10.96 11.34
N ASN A 128 -28.43 10.02 12.28
CA ASN A 128 -29.30 8.85 12.14
C ASN A 128 -29.00 8.03 10.87
N ILE A 129 -27.71 7.91 10.51
CA ILE A 129 -27.25 7.20 9.31
C ILE A 129 -27.32 5.69 9.54
N SER A 130 -28.06 5.00 8.66
CA SER A 130 -28.16 3.54 8.62
C SER A 130 -27.28 2.88 7.54
N SER A 131 -26.78 3.66 6.57
CA SER A 131 -25.91 3.19 5.48
C SER A 131 -24.89 4.26 5.08
N TYR A 132 -23.64 3.85 4.89
CA TYR A 132 -22.52 4.71 4.52
C TYR A 132 -22.19 4.61 3.01
N THR A 133 -23.21 4.33 2.18
CA THR A 133 -23.04 4.26 0.73
C THR A 133 -22.68 5.64 0.18
N ASN A 134 -21.76 5.70 -0.80
CA ASN A 134 -21.22 6.94 -1.39
C ASN A 134 -20.54 7.90 -0.38
N MET A 135 -20.05 7.37 0.74
CA MET A 135 -19.23 8.12 1.69
C MET A 135 -17.78 7.63 1.62
N THR A 136 -16.85 8.53 1.95
CA THR A 136 -15.42 8.21 1.97
C THR A 136 -14.92 8.26 3.40
N LEU A 137 -14.28 7.17 3.84
CA LEU A 137 -13.69 7.06 5.16
C LEU A 137 -12.16 7.06 5.05
N TYR A 138 -11.53 7.93 5.83
CA TYR A 138 -10.08 8.11 5.91
C TYR A 138 -9.56 7.61 7.26
N THR A 139 -8.45 6.87 7.28
CA THR A 139 -7.77 6.44 8.52
C THR A 139 -6.28 6.72 8.46
N THR A 140 -5.65 6.93 9.61
CA THR A 140 -4.20 7.13 9.68
C THR A 140 -3.40 5.86 9.35
N GLY A 141 -3.91 4.68 9.71
CA GLY A 141 -3.29 3.39 9.40
C GLY A 141 -4.33 2.41 8.86
N GLU A 142 -3.92 1.58 7.92
CA GLU A 142 -4.75 0.61 7.22
C GLU A 142 -5.64 -0.18 8.21
N PRO A 143 -6.94 -0.32 7.92
CA PRO A 143 -7.85 -0.97 8.85
C PRO A 143 -7.52 -2.45 9.03
N CYS A 144 -7.89 -2.99 10.18
CA CYS A 144 -7.94 -4.44 10.35
C CYS A 144 -9.19 -5.03 9.68
N ALA A 145 -9.24 -6.38 9.61
CA ALA A 145 -10.34 -7.14 9.01
C ALA A 145 -11.74 -6.84 9.58
N MET A 146 -11.83 -6.20 10.76
CA MET A 146 -13.11 -5.81 11.37
C MET A 146 -13.70 -4.53 10.77
N CYS A 147 -12.88 -3.50 10.55
CA CYS A 147 -13.37 -2.17 10.25
C CYS A 147 -13.55 -1.91 8.75
N LEU A 148 -12.70 -2.50 7.91
CA LEU A 148 -12.75 -2.47 6.43
C LEU A 148 -13.14 -1.11 5.83
N ILE A 149 -12.15 -0.33 5.39
CA ILE A 149 -12.36 1.05 4.91
C ILE A 149 -11.54 1.43 3.66
N VAL A 150 -11.78 2.63 3.14
CA VAL A 150 -11.46 3.05 1.76
C VAL A 150 -10.10 3.74 1.65
N VAL A 151 -9.76 4.71 2.50
CA VAL A 151 -8.54 5.52 2.35
C VAL A 151 -7.64 5.44 3.58
N TRP A 152 -6.36 5.12 3.42
CA TRP A 152 -5.39 5.08 4.53
C TRP A 152 -4.01 5.65 4.17
N GLY A 153 -3.25 6.03 5.20
CA GLY A 153 -1.86 6.47 5.06
C GLY A 153 -0.86 5.33 5.21
N THR A 154 -0.70 4.81 6.43
CA THR A 154 0.28 3.74 6.71
C THR A 154 -0.30 2.36 6.43
N TRP A 155 0.47 1.51 5.76
CA TRP A 155 0.04 0.15 5.44
C TRP A 155 0.12 -0.76 6.65
N ASN A 156 -0.76 -1.76 6.69
CA ASN A 156 -0.71 -2.80 7.69
C ASN A 156 0.67 -3.44 7.67
N SER A 157 1.19 -3.78 6.47
CA SER A 157 2.54 -4.34 6.25
C SER A 157 3.63 -3.57 7.00
N ASP A 158 3.56 -2.24 6.97
CA ASP A 158 4.52 -1.39 7.68
C ASP A 158 4.32 -1.43 9.19
N LEU A 159 3.07 -1.43 9.68
CA LEU A 159 2.79 -1.45 11.12
C LEU A 159 3.35 -2.70 11.81
N MET A 160 3.17 -3.91 11.27
CA MET A 160 3.78 -5.09 11.92
C MET A 160 5.25 -5.20 11.53
N CYS A 161 5.65 -5.04 10.27
CA CYS A 161 7.02 -5.39 9.89
C CYS A 161 8.06 -4.31 10.12
N LYS A 162 7.70 -3.04 10.00
CA LYS A 162 8.60 -1.91 10.21
C LYS A 162 8.50 -1.34 11.62
N VAL A 163 7.28 -1.28 12.14
CA VAL A 163 6.96 -0.69 13.44
C VAL A 163 6.89 -1.75 14.55
N CYS A 164 6.86 -3.05 14.23
CA CYS A 164 6.70 -4.15 15.19
C CYS A 164 5.46 -3.99 16.08
N MET A 165 4.41 -3.39 15.53
CA MET A 165 3.12 -3.20 16.18
C MET A 165 2.18 -4.36 15.84
N GLY A 166 1.47 -4.89 16.85
CA GLY A 166 0.52 -5.97 16.65
C GLY A 166 -0.57 -5.62 15.63
N GLN A 167 -0.64 -6.38 14.53
CA GLN A 167 -1.70 -6.34 13.53
C GLN A 167 -2.01 -7.76 13.04
N ILE A 168 -3.22 -7.95 12.50
CA ILE A 168 -3.52 -9.16 11.74
C ILE A 168 -2.76 -9.03 10.40
N PRO A 169 -1.94 -10.02 10.00
CA PRO A 169 -1.09 -9.94 8.81
C PRO A 169 -1.90 -10.16 7.53
N MET A 170 -2.79 -9.23 7.23
CA MET A 170 -3.72 -9.31 6.11
C MET A 170 -4.07 -7.90 5.64
N ASP A 171 -3.98 -7.70 4.33
CA ASP A 171 -4.28 -6.41 3.72
C ASP A 171 -5.79 -6.27 3.51
N SER A 172 -6.26 -5.03 3.55
CA SER A 172 -7.68 -4.68 3.44
C SER A 172 -8.24 -5.10 2.09
N ASN A 173 -7.45 -4.94 1.02
CA ASN A 173 -7.86 -5.29 -0.34
C ASN A 173 -8.08 -6.79 -0.54
N TYR A 174 -7.39 -7.64 0.23
CA TYR A 174 -7.64 -9.07 0.27
C TYR A 174 -9.02 -9.35 0.85
N ILE A 175 -9.37 -8.77 1.99
CA ILE A 175 -10.71 -8.95 2.57
C ILE A 175 -11.79 -8.35 1.67
N PHE A 176 -11.59 -7.13 1.17
CA PHE A 176 -12.57 -6.45 0.34
C PHE A 176 -12.82 -7.11 -1.01
N SER A 177 -11.92 -7.97 -1.50
CA SER A 177 -12.20 -8.75 -2.71
C SER A 177 -13.39 -9.72 -2.54
N ARG A 178 -13.76 -10.05 -1.30
CA ARG A 178 -14.94 -10.86 -0.96
C ARG A 178 -16.22 -10.01 -0.79
N TYR A 179 -16.26 -8.80 -1.37
CA TYR A 179 -17.42 -7.88 -1.29
C TYR A 179 -18.73 -8.44 -1.88
N TYR A 180 -18.65 -9.45 -2.76
CA TYR A 180 -19.78 -9.94 -3.57
C TYR A 180 -20.96 -10.47 -2.74
N GLY A 181 -20.73 -10.83 -1.47
CA GLY A 181 -21.81 -11.23 -0.55
C GLY A 181 -22.60 -10.06 0.06
N VAL A 182 -22.10 -8.83 -0.03
CA VAL A 182 -22.67 -7.65 0.65
C VAL A 182 -23.02 -6.49 -0.28
N ARG A 183 -22.47 -6.43 -1.50
CA ARG A 183 -22.81 -5.44 -2.52
C ARG A 183 -22.44 -5.89 -3.93
N ALA A 184 -23.05 -5.26 -4.93
CA ALA A 184 -22.83 -5.59 -6.35
C ALA A 184 -21.48 -5.12 -6.91
N THR A 185 -20.88 -4.06 -6.35
CA THR A 185 -19.62 -3.47 -6.82
C THR A 185 -18.61 -3.34 -5.68
N PRO A 186 -17.30 -3.48 -5.94
CA PRO A 186 -16.31 -3.31 -4.90
C PRO A 186 -16.25 -1.85 -4.41
N PRO A 187 -15.88 -1.60 -3.15
CA PRO A 187 -15.45 -0.26 -2.76
C PRO A 187 -14.12 0.08 -3.46
N THR A 188 -13.95 1.35 -3.81
CA THR A 188 -12.64 1.87 -4.20
C THR A 188 -11.73 1.85 -2.97
N LEU A 189 -10.47 1.44 -3.13
CA LEU A 189 -9.47 1.45 -2.06
C LEU A 189 -8.31 2.34 -2.49
N ILE A 190 -7.87 3.24 -1.62
CA ILE A 190 -6.78 4.18 -1.86
C ILE A 190 -5.81 4.09 -0.68
N GLY A 191 -4.59 3.64 -0.93
CA GLY A 191 -3.59 3.40 0.11
C GLY A 191 -2.37 4.28 -0.09
N GLY A 192 -1.78 4.76 1.01
CA GLY A 192 -0.52 5.51 0.96
C GLY A 192 -0.66 7.02 0.85
N ILE A 193 -1.83 7.61 1.10
CA ILE A 193 -2.01 9.06 1.13
C ILE A 193 -1.23 9.64 2.32
N LEU A 194 -0.33 10.60 2.09
CA LEU A 194 0.59 11.13 3.11
C LEU A 194 1.36 10.04 3.87
N ARG A 195 1.73 8.96 3.18
CA ARG A 195 2.39 7.80 3.80
C ARG A 195 3.63 8.18 4.58
N ASN A 196 4.45 9.11 4.09
CA ASN A 196 5.68 9.52 4.78
C ASN A 196 5.37 10.10 6.17
N GLU A 197 4.35 10.96 6.24
CA GLU A 197 3.93 11.62 7.47
C GLU A 197 3.17 10.68 8.41
N THR A 198 2.35 9.78 7.87
CA THR A 198 1.65 8.79 8.70
C THR A 198 2.62 7.75 9.23
N ASP A 199 3.52 7.22 8.40
CA ASP A 199 4.53 6.24 8.81
C ASP A 199 5.44 6.85 9.89
N ALA A 200 5.86 8.11 9.70
CA ALA A 200 6.62 8.87 10.69
C ALA A 200 5.90 8.96 12.05
N TRP A 201 4.57 9.06 12.04
CA TRP A 201 3.76 9.13 13.25
C TRP A 201 3.63 7.79 14.00
N PHE A 202 3.77 6.66 13.31
CA PHE A 202 3.79 5.34 13.94
C PHE A 202 5.18 5.01 14.49
N THR A 203 5.52 5.56 15.66
CA THR A 203 6.80 5.28 16.34
C THR A 203 7.03 3.78 16.53
N PRO A 204 8.21 3.23 16.19
CA PRO A 204 8.51 1.81 16.22
C PRO A 204 8.59 1.25 17.65
N TYR A 205 8.07 0.04 17.82
CA TYR A 205 8.20 -0.76 19.03
C TYR A 205 9.29 -1.83 18.93
N CYS A 206 9.97 -1.95 17.78
CA CYS A 206 10.91 -3.05 17.51
C CYS A 206 12.02 -3.23 18.55
N ASN A 207 12.52 -2.13 19.11
CA ASN A 207 13.54 -2.13 20.16
C ASN A 207 12.97 -2.07 21.58
N ASN A 208 11.65 -2.17 21.74
CA ASN A 208 10.96 -2.12 23.02
C ASN A 208 10.00 -3.32 23.18
N PRO A 209 10.54 -4.53 23.37
CA PRO A 209 9.73 -5.74 23.53
C PRO A 209 8.85 -5.75 24.81
N ALA A 210 9.10 -4.82 25.75
CA ALA A 210 8.26 -4.64 26.93
C ALA A 210 6.99 -3.82 26.66
N SER A 211 6.89 -3.17 25.49
CA SER A 211 5.69 -2.44 25.09
C SER A 211 4.51 -3.41 24.91
N PRO A 212 3.31 -3.10 25.42
CA PRO A 212 2.12 -3.92 25.17
C PRO A 212 1.68 -3.93 23.70
N TYR A 213 2.22 -3.02 22.88
CA TYR A 213 1.96 -2.96 21.45
C TYR A 213 2.98 -3.76 20.62
N TYR A 214 4.09 -4.16 21.23
CA TYR A 214 5.14 -4.90 20.54
C TYR A 214 4.67 -6.30 20.17
N VAL A 215 4.98 -6.70 18.94
CA VAL A 215 4.99 -8.10 18.52
C VAL A 215 6.30 -8.40 17.81
N LYS A 216 6.80 -9.63 17.95
CA LYS A 216 7.86 -10.13 17.08
C LYS A 216 7.27 -10.36 15.69
N PRO A 217 7.66 -9.59 14.66
CA PRO A 217 6.95 -9.63 13.40
C PRO A 217 7.31 -10.89 12.59
N LYS A 218 6.37 -11.37 11.77
CA LYS A 218 6.56 -12.47 10.82
C LYS A 218 6.46 -11.93 9.39
N CYS A 219 7.60 -11.47 8.88
CA CYS A 219 7.68 -10.75 7.60
C CYS A 219 8.33 -11.61 6.53
N ALA A 220 7.87 -11.44 5.31
CA ALA A 220 8.62 -11.83 4.12
C ALA A 220 9.32 -10.57 3.57
N CYS A 221 10.63 -10.68 3.37
CA CYS A 221 11.41 -9.66 2.70
C CYS A 221 11.52 -10.04 1.23
N TYR A 222 10.85 -9.28 0.37
CA TYR A 222 10.90 -9.46 -1.07
C TYR A 222 11.96 -8.52 -1.62
N ASN A 223 12.82 -8.99 -2.52
CA ASN A 223 13.72 -8.05 -3.20
C ASN A 223 12.87 -7.10 -4.05
N SER A 224 13.01 -5.79 -3.82
CA SER A 224 12.27 -4.77 -4.60
C SER A 224 12.65 -4.81 -6.08
N THR A 225 13.84 -5.33 -6.37
CA THR A 225 14.23 -5.73 -7.71
C THR A 225 13.70 -7.13 -7.97
N SER A 226 12.74 -7.20 -8.89
CA SER A 226 12.42 -8.45 -9.58
C SER A 226 13.74 -9.17 -9.92
N PRO A 227 13.85 -10.49 -9.68
CA PRO A 227 15.06 -11.23 -10.06
C PRO A 227 15.21 -11.29 -11.59
N LEU A 228 14.21 -10.79 -12.32
CA LEU A 228 14.19 -10.69 -13.75
C LEU A 228 15.02 -9.50 -14.22
N VAL A 229 16.08 -9.80 -14.97
CA VAL A 229 16.92 -8.81 -15.65
C VAL A 229 16.55 -8.83 -17.14
N ILE A 230 16.24 -7.66 -17.68
CA ILE A 230 15.86 -7.51 -19.08
C ILE A 230 17.02 -6.90 -19.84
N ASN A 231 17.51 -7.61 -20.84
CA ASN A 231 18.52 -7.12 -21.76
C ASN A 231 17.93 -7.11 -23.16
N GLN A 232 18.08 -6.01 -23.88
CA GLN A 232 17.63 -5.87 -25.26
C GLN A 232 18.68 -5.13 -26.10
N VAL A 233 18.76 -5.46 -27.38
CA VAL A 233 19.67 -4.85 -28.33
C VAL A 233 18.94 -4.54 -29.62
N SER A 234 19.25 -3.41 -30.25
CA SER A 234 18.79 -3.13 -31.61
C SER A 234 19.53 -4.05 -32.58
N SER A 235 18.81 -4.86 -33.34
CA SER A 235 19.41 -5.80 -34.31
C SER A 235 19.41 -5.28 -35.74
N SER A 236 18.42 -4.48 -36.12
CA SER A 236 18.35 -3.85 -37.45
C SER A 236 17.63 -2.51 -37.40
N THR A 237 17.84 -1.69 -38.43
CA THR A 237 17.23 -0.37 -38.56
C THR A 237 17.06 -0.04 -40.04
N TRP A 238 15.89 0.49 -40.40
CA TRP A 238 15.57 0.88 -41.76
C TRP A 238 14.59 2.06 -41.76
N TYR A 239 14.28 2.59 -42.94
CA TYR A 239 13.38 3.72 -43.11
C TYR A 239 12.22 3.35 -44.03
N GLU A 240 10.99 3.71 -43.65
CA GLU A 240 9.77 3.41 -44.41
C GLU A 240 8.85 4.64 -44.56
N GLY A 241 8.07 4.64 -45.63
CA GLY A 241 7.00 5.60 -45.88
C GLY A 241 7.45 6.95 -46.45
N PRO A 242 6.50 7.81 -46.86
CA PRO A 242 6.78 9.08 -47.52
C PRO A 242 7.57 10.07 -46.64
N ASN A 243 7.45 9.93 -45.31
CA ASN A 243 8.16 10.75 -44.34
C ASN A 243 9.53 10.16 -43.96
N ASN A 244 9.98 9.09 -44.62
CA ASN A 244 11.23 8.39 -44.32
C ASN A 244 11.36 8.08 -42.81
N THR A 245 10.33 7.49 -42.22
CA THR A 245 10.26 7.21 -40.79
C THR A 245 11.21 6.08 -40.43
N LYS A 246 12.10 6.34 -39.46
CA LYS A 246 13.05 5.34 -38.95
C LYS A 246 12.32 4.29 -38.10
N TYR A 247 12.53 3.03 -38.43
CA TYR A 247 12.14 1.89 -37.59
C TYR A 247 13.37 1.10 -37.18
N SER A 248 13.35 0.59 -35.96
CA SER A 248 14.38 -0.31 -35.44
C SER A 248 13.72 -1.56 -34.87
N GLN A 249 14.35 -2.71 -35.14
CA GLN A 249 14.00 -3.97 -34.49
C GLN A 249 14.88 -4.15 -33.26
N PHE A 250 14.25 -4.52 -32.15
CA PHE A 250 14.90 -4.83 -30.88
C PHE A 250 14.66 -6.29 -30.53
N ASP A 251 15.74 -7.01 -30.25
CA ASP A 251 15.69 -8.38 -29.77
C ASP A 251 16.12 -8.39 -28.29
N GLY A 252 15.32 -9.04 -27.45
CA GLY A 252 15.50 -9.02 -26.01
C GLY A 252 15.40 -10.38 -25.34
N LYS A 253 15.94 -10.46 -24.13
CA LYS A 253 15.89 -11.61 -23.24
C LYS A 253 15.59 -11.16 -21.81
N ILE A 254 14.66 -11.86 -21.18
CA ILE A 254 14.31 -11.72 -19.77
C ILE A 254 14.96 -12.88 -19.03
N LEU A 255 15.96 -12.59 -18.19
CA LEU A 255 16.75 -13.58 -17.46
C LEU A 255 16.30 -13.63 -16.01
N ASN A 256 16.07 -14.82 -15.46
CA ASN A 256 15.78 -15.01 -14.05
C ASN A 256 17.06 -15.37 -13.27
N ASN A 257 17.54 -14.42 -12.48
CA ASN A 257 18.73 -14.59 -11.65
C ASN A 257 18.44 -15.23 -10.27
N ALA A 258 17.18 -15.52 -9.95
CA ALA A 258 16.83 -16.24 -8.74
C ALA A 258 16.96 -17.76 -8.93
N ASN A 259 17.01 -18.49 -7.82
CA ASN A 259 17.00 -19.96 -7.80
C ASN A 259 15.59 -20.57 -7.87
N TYR A 260 14.54 -19.74 -7.92
CA TYR A 260 13.13 -20.16 -8.04
C TYR A 260 12.51 -19.63 -9.33
N ALA A 261 11.46 -20.30 -9.81
CA ALA A 261 10.73 -19.87 -10.99
C ALA A 261 9.85 -18.64 -10.69
N VAL A 262 9.76 -17.70 -11.64
CA VAL A 262 8.85 -16.56 -11.57
C VAL A 262 7.63 -16.87 -12.44
N ASN A 263 6.45 -16.89 -11.82
CA ASN A 263 5.18 -17.16 -12.49
C ASN A 263 4.41 -15.87 -12.74
N ASN A 264 3.78 -15.75 -13.91
CA ASN A 264 3.00 -14.61 -14.38
C ASN A 264 3.68 -13.24 -14.14
N PRO A 265 4.96 -13.06 -14.53
CA PRO A 265 5.60 -11.76 -14.36
C PRO A 265 4.90 -10.70 -15.22
N THR A 266 4.80 -9.50 -14.66
CA THR A 266 4.35 -8.32 -15.40
C THR A 266 5.49 -7.33 -15.55
N PHE A 267 5.40 -6.52 -16.60
CA PHE A 267 6.40 -5.53 -16.96
C PHE A 267 5.73 -4.20 -17.24
N THR A 268 6.40 -3.12 -16.88
CA THR A 268 5.98 -1.77 -17.22
C THR A 268 6.88 -1.22 -18.32
N SER A 269 6.29 -0.68 -19.39
CA SER A 269 7.05 -0.04 -20.48
C SER A 269 7.27 1.46 -20.26
N SER A 270 8.40 1.97 -20.72
CA SER A 270 8.73 3.39 -20.77
C SER A 270 9.41 3.73 -22.12
N PRO A 271 9.15 4.91 -22.74
CA PRO A 271 8.26 5.97 -22.27
C PRO A 271 6.78 5.56 -22.27
N SER A 272 5.99 6.13 -21.35
CA SER A 272 4.55 5.86 -21.25
C SER A 272 3.82 6.21 -22.54
N GLY A 273 2.85 5.38 -22.94
CA GLY A 273 2.04 5.58 -24.14
C GLY A 273 2.72 5.19 -25.46
N VAL A 274 4.01 4.83 -25.45
CA VAL A 274 4.72 4.37 -26.64
C VAL A 274 4.40 2.91 -26.89
N LYS A 275 3.85 2.60 -28.08
CA LYS A 275 3.52 1.23 -28.48
C LYS A 275 4.36 0.79 -29.67
N PRO A 276 4.90 -0.45 -29.62
CA PRO A 276 5.59 -1.01 -30.76
C PRO A 276 4.60 -1.24 -31.91
N ARG A 277 5.08 -1.16 -33.15
CA ARG A 277 4.30 -1.53 -34.34
C ARG A 277 3.94 -3.01 -34.30
N THR A 278 4.89 -3.85 -33.90
CA THR A 278 4.72 -5.29 -33.70
C THR A 278 5.59 -5.71 -32.52
N ILE A 279 5.12 -6.69 -31.75
CA ILE A 279 5.85 -7.28 -30.62
C ILE A 279 5.58 -8.78 -30.56
N TRP A 280 6.60 -9.54 -30.19
CA TRP A 280 6.51 -10.98 -29.93
C TRP A 280 7.14 -11.31 -28.58
N GLY A 281 6.73 -12.43 -27.99
CA GLY A 281 7.13 -12.85 -26.64
C GLY A 281 6.41 -12.10 -25.51
N LEU A 282 6.00 -10.85 -25.72
CA LEU A 282 5.19 -10.07 -24.77
C LEU A 282 3.81 -9.77 -25.33
N LYS A 283 2.81 -9.63 -24.44
CA LYS A 283 1.46 -9.16 -24.76
C LYS A 283 1.10 -7.98 -23.87
N ASN A 284 0.34 -7.02 -24.41
CA ASN A 284 -0.11 -5.86 -23.66
C ASN A 284 -1.39 -6.20 -22.87
N GLU A 285 -1.43 -5.85 -21.59
CA GLU A 285 -2.58 -6.09 -20.69
C GLU A 285 -3.44 -4.82 -20.51
N GLY A 286 -3.14 -3.75 -21.26
CA GLY A 286 -3.74 -2.43 -21.11
C GLY A 286 -2.76 -1.42 -20.50
N GLY A 287 -2.89 -0.16 -20.91
CA GLY A 287 -1.94 0.89 -20.53
C GLY A 287 -0.50 0.48 -20.86
N ASP A 288 0.45 0.77 -19.98
CA ASP A 288 1.86 0.41 -20.14
C ASP A 288 2.26 -0.92 -19.49
N ILE A 289 1.27 -1.78 -19.19
CA ILE A 289 1.48 -3.08 -18.57
C ILE A 289 1.56 -4.19 -19.61
N TRP A 290 2.54 -5.06 -19.44
CA TRP A 290 2.83 -6.19 -20.32
C TRP A 290 3.02 -7.46 -19.52
N SER A 291 2.79 -8.60 -20.14
CA SER A 291 3.13 -9.92 -19.60
C SER A 291 3.75 -10.78 -20.69
N LEU A 292 4.19 -11.99 -20.33
CA LEU A 292 4.61 -12.99 -21.32
C LEU A 292 3.41 -13.39 -22.20
N SER A 293 3.64 -13.52 -23.51
CA SER A 293 2.60 -13.89 -24.48
C SER A 293 2.29 -15.38 -24.49
N TYR A 294 3.25 -16.21 -24.08
CA TYR A 294 3.12 -17.66 -23.94
C TYR A 294 3.95 -18.13 -22.75
N TYR A 295 3.63 -19.32 -22.22
CA TYR A 295 4.32 -19.97 -21.11
C TYR A 295 4.72 -18.97 -20.01
N PRO A 296 3.78 -18.49 -19.17
CA PRO A 296 3.99 -17.38 -18.26
C PRO A 296 4.82 -17.79 -17.03
N VAL A 297 5.91 -18.51 -17.24
CA VAL A 297 6.84 -19.01 -16.23
C VAL A 297 8.26 -18.84 -16.77
N ILE A 298 9.11 -18.16 -16.02
CA ILE A 298 10.55 -18.09 -16.28
C ILE A 298 11.24 -18.91 -15.19
N SER A 299 11.81 -20.06 -15.57
CA SER A 299 12.46 -20.98 -14.63
C SER A 299 13.59 -20.29 -13.84
N GLY A 300 13.84 -20.74 -12.61
CA GLY A 300 15.00 -20.29 -11.84
C GLY A 300 16.32 -20.75 -12.45
N ASN A 301 17.42 -20.33 -11.84
CA ASN A 301 18.80 -20.67 -12.19
C ASN A 301 19.18 -20.30 -13.63
N GLY A 302 18.92 -19.06 -14.02
CA GLY A 302 19.30 -18.54 -15.34
C GLY A 302 18.30 -18.86 -16.45
N GLY A 303 17.07 -19.24 -16.12
CA GLY A 303 16.00 -19.35 -17.10
C GLY A 303 15.83 -18.05 -17.89
N ALA A 304 15.58 -18.19 -19.18
CA ALA A 304 15.54 -17.06 -20.11
C ALA A 304 14.25 -17.10 -20.93
N PHE A 305 13.63 -15.93 -21.13
CA PHE A 305 12.48 -15.77 -22.00
C PHE A 305 12.81 -14.78 -23.13
N PRO A 306 12.78 -15.22 -24.41
CA PRO A 306 13.05 -14.33 -25.54
C PRO A 306 11.82 -13.48 -25.89
N PHE A 307 12.06 -12.24 -26.27
CA PHE A 307 11.04 -11.35 -26.82
C PHE A 307 11.68 -10.42 -27.85
N GLY A 308 10.86 -9.64 -28.55
CA GLY A 308 11.36 -8.59 -29.43
C GLY A 308 10.24 -7.77 -30.03
N TYR A 309 10.59 -6.63 -30.60
CA TYR A 309 9.61 -5.68 -31.13
C TYR A 309 10.20 -4.79 -32.22
N ILE A 310 9.32 -4.15 -32.98
CA ILE A 310 9.65 -3.12 -33.96
C ILE A 310 9.02 -1.81 -33.51
N SER A 311 9.83 -0.75 -33.43
CA SER A 311 9.39 0.57 -32.97
C SER A 311 10.22 1.67 -33.62
N THR A 312 9.70 2.90 -33.61
CA THR A 312 10.42 4.10 -34.06
C THR A 312 11.44 4.60 -33.02
N GLN A 313 11.30 4.14 -31.78
CA GLN A 313 12.20 4.43 -30.67
C GLN A 313 12.29 3.24 -29.72
N GLU A 314 13.36 3.17 -28.92
CA GLU A 314 13.53 2.12 -27.92
C GLU A 314 12.43 2.20 -26.84
N ILE A 315 11.90 1.04 -26.46
CA ILE A 315 10.96 0.86 -25.36
C ILE A 315 11.67 0.07 -24.27
N THR A 316 11.84 0.69 -23.10
CA THR A 316 12.43 0.02 -21.94
C THR A 316 11.35 -0.72 -21.17
N PHE A 317 11.57 -2.00 -20.91
CA PHE A 317 10.70 -2.80 -20.05
C PHE A 317 11.36 -2.98 -18.68
N LYS A 318 10.59 -2.77 -17.61
CA LYS A 318 11.00 -3.03 -16.23
C LYS A 318 10.11 -4.12 -15.65
N ALA A 319 10.69 -5.17 -15.09
CA ALA A 319 9.93 -6.18 -14.36
C ALA A 319 9.40 -5.60 -13.05
N ASN A 320 8.12 -5.83 -12.79
CA ASN A 320 7.43 -5.41 -11.57
C ASN A 320 7.67 -6.39 -10.41
#